data_AF-A0A1D1ZUP7-F1
#
_entry.id   AF-A0A1D1ZUP7-F1
#
_cell.length_a   1.000
_cell.length_b   1.000
_cell.length_c   1.000
_cell.angle_alpha   90.00
_cell.angle_beta   90.00
_cell.angle_gamma   90.00
#
_symmetry.space_group_name_H-M   'P 1'
#
loop_
_entity.id
_entity.type
_entity.pdbx_description
1 polymer ?
#
loop_
_entity_poly.entity_id
_entity_poly.type
_entity_poly.pdbx_seq_one_letter_code
_entity_poly.pdbx_strand_id
1 'polypeptide(L)'
;MGRAKPVAYEVTDQEPRHRRDWDRVVAVFCSGKAWQFKKWPFPGASSGDLLDTFQRMAGAYLHYQDEQIDPAVKAWKVKVYSLSREGRHRDIVIAQDFFKTLDAFLQAKKSTLAY
;
A
#
# COMPACT_ATOMS: atom_id res chain seq x y z
N MET A 1 12.79 17.29 -2.99
CA MET A 1 11.69 17.16 -2.02
C MET A 1 11.98 15.95 -1.14
N GLY A 2 12.18 16.18 0.15
CA GLY A 2 12.38 15.15 1.16
C GLY A 2 11.73 15.63 2.46
N ARG A 3 11.38 14.72 3.35
CA ARG A 3 10.68 15.07 4.59
C ARG A 3 11.57 15.93 5.49
N ALA A 4 10.97 16.93 6.12
CA ALA A 4 11.70 17.86 6.98
C ALA A 4 12.24 17.19 8.25
N LYS A 5 11.55 16.14 8.73
CA LYS A 5 11.97 15.32 9.86
C LYS A 5 12.00 13.84 9.46
N PRO A 6 12.92 13.04 10.03
CA PRO A 6 12.88 11.60 9.86
C PRO A 6 11.62 11.04 10.53
N VAL A 7 10.83 10.27 9.78
CA VAL A 7 9.60 9.62 10.24
C VAL A 7 9.89 8.14 10.41
N ALA A 8 9.59 7.59 11.60
CA ALA A 8 9.69 6.16 11.85
C ALA A 8 8.45 5.45 11.33
N TYR A 9 8.65 4.34 10.61
CA TYR A 9 7.59 3.47 10.15
C TYR A 9 7.59 2.16 10.93
N GLU A 10 6.38 1.74 11.29
CA GLU A 10 6.13 0.37 11.76
C GLU A 10 5.68 -0.46 10.56
N VAL A 11 6.41 -1.54 10.27
CA VAL A 11 6.10 -2.47 9.19
C VAL A 11 5.73 -3.81 9.82
N THR A 12 4.52 -4.27 9.55
CA THR A 12 3.97 -5.50 10.11
C THR A 12 3.17 -6.24 9.05
N ASP A 13 3.11 -7.57 9.17
CA ASP A 13 2.26 -8.44 8.36
C ASP A 13 0.91 -8.74 9.04
N GLN A 14 0.73 -8.31 10.29
CA GLN A 14 -0.49 -8.50 11.06
C GLN A 14 -1.45 -7.33 10.87
N GLU A 15 -2.74 -7.62 10.71
CA GLU A 15 -3.74 -6.56 10.78
C GLU A 15 -3.78 -5.88 12.17
N PRO A 16 -4.04 -4.56 12.24
CA PRO A 16 -4.19 -3.87 13.51
C PRO A 16 -5.31 -4.45 14.38
N ARG A 17 -5.01 -4.67 15.66
CA ARG A 17 -5.94 -5.28 16.63
C ARG A 17 -7.08 -4.35 17.02
N HIS A 18 -6.79 -3.06 17.23
CA HIS A 18 -7.79 -2.10 17.66
C HIS A 18 -8.26 -1.23 16.50
N ARG A 19 -9.54 -0.86 16.50
CA ARG A 19 -10.14 -0.03 15.45
C ARG A 19 -9.41 1.30 15.25
N ARG A 20 -8.88 1.91 16.33
CA ARG A 20 -8.15 3.19 16.28
C ARG A 20 -6.78 3.07 15.63
N ASP A 21 -6.16 1.89 15.66
CA ASP A 21 -4.85 1.69 15.06
C ASP A 21 -4.91 1.73 13.52
N TRP A 22 -6.09 1.47 12.95
CA TRP A 22 -6.32 1.58 11.50
C TRP A 22 -6.14 3.01 10.97
N ASP A 23 -6.33 4.04 11.81
CA ASP A 23 -6.09 5.44 11.42
C ASP A 23 -4.58 5.73 11.23
N ARG A 24 -3.71 4.86 11.76
CA ARG A 24 -2.25 4.94 11.60
C ARG A 24 -1.75 4.18 10.38
N VAL A 25 -2.60 3.40 9.72
CA VAL A 25 -2.22 2.63 8.52
C VAL A 25 -2.17 3.55 7.32
N VAL A 26 -0.95 3.79 6.82
CA VAL A 26 -0.70 4.70 5.71
C VAL A 26 -0.61 4.00 4.35
N ALA A 27 -0.19 2.74 4.35
CA ALA A 27 -0.01 1.94 3.15
C ALA A 27 -0.25 0.46 3.42
N VAL A 28 -0.63 -0.29 2.39
CA VAL A 28 -0.72 -1.76 2.41
C VAL A 28 -0.06 -2.34 1.17
N PHE A 29 0.68 -3.42 1.37
CA PHE A 29 1.16 -4.28 0.28
C PHE A 29 0.17 -5.41 0.03
N CYS A 30 -0.37 -5.46 -1.18
CA CYS A 30 -1.38 -6.41 -1.61
C CYS A 30 -0.73 -7.62 -2.28
N SER A 31 -1.30 -8.79 -2.05
CA SER A 31 -0.88 -10.06 -2.68
C SER A 31 -1.70 -10.46 -3.92
N GLY A 32 -2.73 -9.68 -4.28
CA GLY A 32 -3.72 -10.02 -5.30
C GLY A 32 -4.88 -10.88 -4.81
N LYS A 33 -4.81 -11.38 -3.57
CA LYS A 33 -5.82 -12.27 -3.00
C LYS A 33 -6.85 -11.48 -2.19
N ALA A 34 -8.09 -11.38 -2.66
CA ALA A 34 -9.16 -10.63 -1.98
C ALA A 34 -9.40 -11.09 -0.53
N TRP A 35 -9.21 -12.38 -0.23
CA TRP A 35 -9.39 -12.92 1.11
C TRP A 35 -8.41 -12.33 2.15
N GLN A 36 -7.30 -11.73 1.72
CA GLN A 36 -6.34 -11.01 2.59
C GLN A 36 -7.06 -9.94 3.45
N PHE A 37 -8.14 -9.36 2.92
CA PHE A 37 -8.86 -8.25 3.54
C PHE A 37 -10.13 -8.67 4.28
N LYS A 38 -10.40 -9.99 4.40
CA LYS A 38 -11.70 -10.48 4.87
C LYS A 38 -12.05 -10.02 6.29
N LYS A 39 -11.04 -9.82 7.13
CA LYS A 39 -11.17 -9.42 8.54
C LYS A 39 -11.11 -7.90 8.75
N TRP A 40 -10.99 -7.12 7.68
CA TRP A 40 -10.77 -5.69 7.81
C TRP A 40 -12.08 -4.97 8.13
N PRO A 41 -12.05 -3.93 8.97
CA PRO A 41 -13.25 -3.27 9.47
C PRO A 41 -13.89 -2.30 8.46
N PHE A 42 -13.49 -2.35 7.19
CA PHE A 42 -13.94 -1.41 6.15
C PHE A 42 -15.11 -1.97 5.34
N PRO A 43 -16.07 -1.12 4.92
CA PRO A 43 -17.13 -1.52 4.01
C PRO A 43 -16.60 -2.21 2.76
N GLY A 44 -17.24 -3.32 2.37
CA GLY A 44 -16.87 -4.07 1.16
C GLY A 44 -15.67 -5.02 1.31
N ALA A 45 -14.78 -4.80 2.28
CA ALA A 45 -13.52 -5.54 2.39
C ALA A 45 -13.71 -7.05 2.57
N SER A 46 -14.74 -7.46 3.32
CA SER A 46 -15.10 -8.86 3.52
C SER A 46 -15.59 -9.57 2.25
N SER A 47 -16.11 -8.81 1.29
CA SER A 47 -16.62 -9.28 -0.01
C SER A 47 -15.62 -9.06 -1.15
N GLY A 48 -14.46 -8.45 -0.88
CA GLY A 48 -13.44 -8.15 -1.89
C GLY A 48 -13.61 -6.82 -2.63
N ASP A 49 -14.59 -5.98 -2.24
CA ASP A 49 -14.66 -4.60 -2.68
C ASP A 49 -13.76 -3.74 -1.79
N LEU A 50 -12.64 -3.29 -2.37
CA LEU A 50 -11.58 -2.59 -1.64
C LEU A 50 -11.55 -1.09 -1.96
N LEU A 51 -12.63 -0.53 -2.53
CA LEU A 51 -12.68 0.89 -2.85
C LEU A 51 -12.48 1.76 -1.60
N ASP A 52 -13.24 1.52 -0.54
CA ASP A 52 -13.12 2.28 0.72
C ASP A 52 -11.75 2.05 1.38
N THR A 53 -11.25 0.81 1.34
CA THR A 53 -9.91 0.45 1.81
C THR A 53 -8.82 1.30 1.13
N PHE A 54 -8.79 1.36 -0.20
CA PHE A 54 -7.77 2.12 -0.95
C PHE A 54 -8.05 3.62 -1.05
N GLN A 55 -9.23 4.08 -0.63
CA GLN A 55 -9.44 5.49 -0.30
C GLN A 55 -8.84 5.85 1.06
N ARG A 56 -8.73 4.88 1.99
CA ARG A 56 -8.18 5.12 3.33
C ARG A 56 -6.66 5.10 3.39
N MET A 57 -6.03 4.15 2.70
CA MET A 57 -4.59 3.93 2.72
C MET A 57 -4.04 3.71 1.30
N ALA A 58 -2.75 3.95 1.10
CA ALA A 58 -2.10 3.73 -0.18
C ALA A 58 -1.92 2.22 -0.44
N GLY A 59 -2.59 1.70 -1.48
CA GLY A 59 -2.38 0.32 -1.91
C GLY A 59 -1.18 0.19 -2.85
N ALA A 60 -0.33 -0.80 -2.59
CA ALA A 60 0.82 -1.15 -3.42
C ALA A 60 0.77 -2.63 -3.78
N TYR A 61 1.02 -2.97 -5.04
CA TYR A 61 1.14 -4.35 -5.50
C TYR A 61 2.51 -4.54 -6.12
N LEU A 62 3.31 -5.46 -5.57
CA LEU A 62 4.61 -5.82 -6.12
C LEU A 62 4.48 -7.14 -6.87
N HIS A 63 5.07 -7.19 -8.06
CA HIS A 63 5.17 -8.42 -8.84
C HIS A 63 6.48 -8.44 -9.61
N TYR A 64 6.91 -9.61 -10.07
CA TYR A 64 8.03 -9.68 -11.01
C TYR A 64 7.57 -9.40 -12.44
N GLN A 65 8.43 -8.81 -13.25
CA GLN A 65 8.13 -8.45 -14.64
C GLN A 65 7.72 -9.65 -15.52
N ASP A 66 8.25 -10.83 -15.21
CA ASP A 66 7.94 -12.10 -15.86
C ASP A 66 6.65 -12.77 -15.33
N GLU A 67 6.05 -12.24 -14.28
CA GLU A 67 4.82 -12.76 -13.69
C GLU A 67 3.58 -12.02 -14.21
N GLN A 68 2.49 -12.75 -14.44
CA GLN A 68 1.21 -12.15 -14.78
C GLN A 68 0.62 -11.43 -13.56
N ILE A 69 0.17 -10.20 -13.76
CA ILE A 69 -0.57 -9.43 -12.75
C ILE A 69 -1.92 -10.11 -12.53
N ASP A 70 -2.22 -10.41 -11.27
CA ASP A 70 -3.48 -10.98 -10.86
C ASP A 70 -4.67 -10.12 -11.37
N PRO A 71 -5.67 -10.71 -12.06
CA PRO A 71 -6.82 -9.97 -12.57
C PRO A 71 -7.56 -9.15 -11.51
N ALA A 72 -7.60 -9.61 -10.26
CA ALA A 72 -8.25 -8.90 -9.17
C ALA A 72 -7.58 -7.55 -8.89
N VAL A 73 -6.25 -7.48 -9.01
CA VAL A 73 -5.46 -6.25 -8.79
C VAL A 73 -5.84 -5.17 -9.79
N LYS A 74 -6.23 -5.54 -11.02
CA LYS A 74 -6.65 -4.58 -12.05
C LYS A 74 -7.93 -3.84 -11.67
N ALA A 75 -8.78 -4.45 -10.86
CA ALA A 75 -10.01 -3.81 -10.35
C ALA A 75 -9.75 -2.91 -9.14
N TRP A 76 -8.57 -3.03 -8.51
CA TRP A 76 -8.24 -2.32 -7.28
C TRP A 76 -7.50 -1.00 -7.56
N LYS A 77 -7.77 0.01 -6.74
CA LYS A 77 -7.06 1.30 -6.79
C LYS A 77 -5.70 1.21 -6.09
N VAL A 78 -4.80 0.40 -6.65
CA VAL A 78 -3.44 0.20 -6.14
C VAL A 78 -2.39 0.59 -7.17
N LYS A 79 -1.21 0.99 -6.70
CA LYS A 79 -0.06 1.21 -7.59
C LYS A 79 0.72 -0.09 -7.78
N VAL A 80 0.94 -0.46 -9.03
CA VAL A 80 1.69 -1.66 -9.42
C VAL A 80 3.17 -1.32 -9.57
N TYR A 81 4.02 -2.09 -8.92
CA TYR A 81 5.47 -1.97 -8.97
C TYR A 81 6.07 -3.28 -9.51
N SER A 82 6.73 -3.20 -10.67
CA SER A 82 7.29 -4.36 -11.35
C SER A 82 8.79 -4.50 -11.06
N LEU A 83 9.17 -5.55 -10.35
CA LEU A 83 10.56 -5.87 -10.01
C LEU A 83 11.22 -6.69 -11.13
N SER A 84 12.48 -6.38 -11.44
CA SER A 84 13.30 -7.17 -12.38
C SER A 84 14.13 -8.18 -11.62
N ARG A 85 14.04 -9.49 -11.93
CA ARG A 85 14.83 -10.53 -11.23
C ARG A 85 16.34 -10.29 -11.36
N GLU A 86 16.80 -9.92 -12.55
CA GLU A 86 18.21 -9.72 -12.88
C GLU A 86 18.71 -8.30 -12.54
N GLY A 87 17.82 -7.31 -12.65
CA GLY A 87 18.15 -5.89 -12.52
C GLY A 87 17.97 -5.30 -11.11
N ARG A 88 18.52 -5.94 -10.06
CA ARG A 88 18.36 -5.51 -8.64
C ARG A 88 18.78 -4.05 -8.37
N HIS A 89 19.70 -3.49 -9.15
CA HIS A 89 20.09 -2.07 -9.07
C HIS A 89 18.92 -1.10 -9.34
N ARG A 90 17.84 -1.57 -10.00
CA ARG A 90 16.64 -0.77 -10.29
C ARG A 90 15.66 -0.75 -9.12
N ASP A 91 15.81 -1.65 -8.15
CA ASP A 91 14.92 -1.73 -6.99
C ASP A 91 14.94 -0.43 -6.17
N ILE A 92 16.06 0.30 -6.15
CA ILE A 92 16.14 1.60 -5.48
C ILE A 92 15.25 2.67 -6.12
N VAL A 93 15.11 2.62 -7.45
CA VAL A 93 14.25 3.55 -8.19
C VAL A 93 12.77 3.24 -7.88
N ILE A 94 12.44 1.96 -7.77
CA ILE A 94 11.10 1.50 -7.40
C ILE A 94 10.76 1.90 -5.96
N ALA A 95 11.70 1.71 -5.03
CA ALA A 95 11.54 2.15 -3.65
C ALA A 95 11.35 3.67 -3.55
N GLN A 96 12.14 4.45 -4.30
CA GLN A 96 11.98 5.91 -4.36
C GLN A 96 10.62 6.34 -4.91
N ASP A 97 10.13 5.67 -5.97
CA ASP A 97 8.80 5.93 -6.52
C ASP A 97 7.67 5.55 -5.55
N PHE A 98 7.85 4.47 -4.78
CA PHE A 98 6.94 4.09 -3.70
C PHE A 98 6.85 5.19 -2.64
N PHE A 99 7.98 5.65 -2.09
CA PHE A 99 7.97 6.69 -1.07
C PHE A 99 7.43 8.02 -1.60
N LYS A 100 7.74 8.39 -2.85
CA LYS A 100 7.16 9.57 -3.50
C LYS A 100 5.64 9.47 -3.64
N THR A 101 5.13 8.30 -4.02
CA THR A 101 3.69 8.05 -4.12
C THR A 101 3.02 8.11 -2.75
N LEU A 102 3.65 7.52 -1.73
CA LEU A 102 3.17 7.56 -0.35
C LEU A 102 3.11 8.99 0.18
N ASP A 103 4.15 9.79 -0.04
CA ASP A 103 4.19 11.20 0.36
C ASP A 103 3.07 12.01 -0.30
N ALA A 104 2.87 11.85 -1.61
CA ALA A 104 1.80 12.51 -2.33
C ALA A 104 0.41 12.10 -1.79
N PHE A 105 0.22 10.83 -1.48
CA PHE A 105 -1.03 10.33 -0.88
C PHE A 105 -1.29 10.94 0.50
N LEU A 106 -0.28 10.96 1.38
CA LEU A 106 -0.39 11.52 2.73
C LEU A 106 -0.63 13.04 2.72
N GLN A 107 0.01 13.76 1.81
CA GLN A 107 -0.22 15.20 1.60
C GLN A 107 -1.65 15.46 1.12
N ALA A 108 -2.13 14.72 0.12
CA ALA A 108 -3.50 14.86 -0.39
C ALA A 108 -4.55 14.58 0.69
N LYS A 109 -4.26 13.64 1.60
CA LYS A 109 -5.11 13.31 2.75
C LYS A 109 -5.04 14.29 3.91
N LYS A 110 -4.11 15.25 3.90
CA LYS A 110 -3.82 16.11 5.06
C LYS A 110 -3.60 15.28 6.34
N SER A 111 -2.81 14.21 6.22
CA SER A 111 -2.57 13.31 7.35
C SER A 111 -2.02 14.08 8.55
N THR A 112 -2.59 13.83 9.74
CA THR A 112 -2.14 14.41 11.01
C THR A 112 -1.04 13.61 11.68
N LEU A 113 -0.67 12.46 11.11
CA LEU A 113 0.45 11.66 11.56
C LEU A 113 1.73 12.47 11.37
N ALA A 114 2.63 12.41 12.36
CA ALA A 114 3.84 13.22 12.38
C ALA A 114 4.64 13.06 11.07
N TYR A 115 4.86 14.20 10.41
CA TYR A 115 5.70 14.41 9.23
C TYR A 115 6.97 15.18 9.61
#